data_AF-A0A914KHN9-F1
#
_entry.id   AF-A0A914KHN9-F1
#
_cell.length_a   1.000
_cell.length_b   1.000
_cell.length_c   1.000
_cell.angle_alpha   90.00
_cell.angle_beta   90.00
_cell.angle_gamma   90.00
#
_symmetry.space_group_name_H-M   'P 1'
#
loop_
_entity.id
_entity.type
_entity.pdbx_description
1 polymer ?
#
loop_
_entity_poly.entity_id
_entity_poly.type
_entity_poly.pdbx_seq_one_letter_code
_entity_poly.pdbx_strand_id
1 'polypeptide(L)' 'MFVYGYTGRICQFPCPRENYGLDCSDTCTCQSEATCDRYNGSRRSTLKGNNYLYIV' A
#
# COMPACT_ATOMS: atom_id res chain seq x y z
N MET A 1 -10.02 -16.81 -5.14
CA MET A 1 -9.98 -15.40 -5.57
C MET A 1 -9.33 -14.62 -4.45
N PHE A 2 -8.02 -14.38 -4.53
CA PHE A 2 -7.28 -13.61 -3.53
C PHE A 2 -6.88 -12.28 -4.14
N VAL A 3 -7.11 -11.17 -3.43
CA VAL A 3 -6.83 -9.81 -3.90
C VAL A 3 -5.75 -9.21 -3.02
N TYR A 4 -4.67 -8.71 -3.63
CA TYR A 4 -3.60 -8.04 -2.90
C TYR A 4 -4.13 -6.77 -2.21
N GLY A 5 -3.64 -6.50 -1.00
CA GLY A 5 -4.04 -5.32 -0.24
C GLY A 5 -5.44 -5.40 0.39
N TYR A 6 -6.10 -6.56 0.36
CA TYR A 6 -7.35 -6.82 1.06
C TYR A 6 -7.26 -8.15 1.84
N THR A 7 -8.05 -8.25 2.91
CA THR A 7 -8.17 -9.42 3.80
C THR A 7 -9.63 -9.68 4.15
N GLY A 8 -9.89 -10.81 4.81
CA GLY A 8 -11.20 -11.31 5.18
C GLY A 8 -11.73 -12.37 4.22
N ARG A 9 -12.77 -13.09 4.66
CA ARG A 9 -13.32 -14.26 3.94
C ARG A 9 -13.68 -13.98 2.48
N ILE A 10 -14.06 -12.74 2.18
CA ILE A 10 -14.42 -12.30 0.83
C ILE A 10 -13.61 -11.08 0.39
N CYS A 11 -12.41 -10.87 0.94
CA CYS A 11 -11.56 -9.70 0.65
C CYS A 11 -12.27 -8.35 0.92
N GLN A 12 -13.16 -8.29 1.92
CA GLN A 12 -13.95 -7.07 2.17
C GLN A 12 -13.19 -6.00 2.94
N PHE A 13 -12.10 -6.35 3.62
CA PHE A 13 -11.37 -5.43 4.49
C PHE A 13 -10.07 -4.99 3.82
N PRO A 14 -9.78 -3.68 3.74
CA PRO A 14 -8.48 -3.21 3.27
C PRO A 14 -7.38 -3.56 4.27
N CYS A 15 -6.15 -3.77 3.79
CA CYS A 15 -5.02 -3.98 4.69
C CYS A 15 -4.78 -2.76 5.60
N PRO A 16 -4.40 -2.99 6.87
CA PRO A 16 -3.97 -1.92 7.76
C PRO A 16 -2.70 -1.25 7.23
N ARG A 17 -2.43 0.00 7.64
CA ARG A 17 -1.31 0.81 7.12
C ARG A 17 0.08 0.20 7.35
N GLU A 18 0.18 -0.71 8.31
CA GLU A 18 1.40 -1.42 8.68
C GLU A 18 1.60 -2.69 7.82
N ASN A 19 0.61 -3.11 7.03
CA ASN A 19 0.66 -4.38 6.29
C ASN A 19 0.27 -4.23 4.82
N TYR A 20 0.75 -5.16 4.00
CA TYR A 20 0.50 -5.23 2.57
C TYR A 20 0.53 -6.68 2.07
N GLY A 21 0.32 -6.86 0.77
CA GLY A 21 0.47 -8.15 0.13
C GLY A 21 -0.80 -8.99 0.16
N LEU A 22 -0.65 -10.31 -0.02
CA LEU A 22 -1.77 -11.25 -0.01
C LEU A 22 -2.25 -11.44 1.43
N ASP A 23 -3.54 -11.18 1.68
CA ASP A 23 -4.14 -11.30 3.00
C ASP A 23 -3.43 -10.47 4.10
N CYS A 24 -2.72 -9.41 3.69
CA CYS A 24 -1.93 -8.54 4.58
C CYS A 24 -0.81 -9.27 5.34
N SER A 25 -0.27 -10.34 4.77
CA SER A 25 0.77 -11.16 5.42
C SER A 25 2.12 -10.46 5.55
N ASP A 26 2.38 -9.45 4.73
CA ASP A 26 3.65 -8.73 4.73
C ASP A 26 3.57 -7.44 5.55
N THR A 27 4.64 -7.08 6.26
CA THR A 27 4.70 -5.88 7.11
C THR A 27 5.55 -4.79 6.46
N CYS A 28 5.01 -3.58 6.43
CA CYS A 28 5.67 -2.40 5.90
C CYS A 28 6.77 -1.90 6.83
N THR A 29 7.99 -1.72 6.32
CA THR A 29 9.13 -1.19 7.08
C THR A 29 9.35 0.32 6.85
N CYS A 30 8.27 1.05 6.56
CA CYS A 30 8.34 2.46 6.17
C CYS A 30 8.56 3.36 7.40
N GLN A 31 9.36 4.43 7.27
CA GLN A 31 9.51 5.44 8.33
C GLN A 31 8.22 6.28 8.46
N SER A 32 7.99 6.83 9.67
CA SER A 32 6.74 7.45 10.15
C SER A 32 6.10 8.54 9.28
N GLU A 33 6.83 9.09 8.30
CA GLU A 33 6.39 10.15 7.38
C GLU A 33 5.92 9.61 6.01
N ALA A 34 6.05 8.31 5.75
CA ALA A 34 5.65 7.66 4.49
C ALA A 34 4.46 6.73 4.70
N THR A 35 3.46 6.81 3.83
CA THR A 35 2.32 5.88 3.84
C THR A 35 2.71 4.62 3.06
N CYS A 36 2.52 3.44 3.62
CA CYS A 36 2.77 2.20 2.88
C CYS A 36 1.64 1.90 1.89
N ASP A 37 1.98 1.50 0.67
CA ASP A 37 1.03 1.01 -0.31
C ASP A 37 0.62 -0.43 0.02
N ARG A 38 -0.65 -0.59 0.39
CA ARG A 38 -1.29 -1.89 0.72
C ARG A 38 -1.15 -2.97 -0.36
N TYR A 39 -0.95 -2.62 -1.63
CA TYR A 39 -0.89 -3.62 -2.71
C TYR A 39 0.51 -4.23 -2.86
N ASN A 40 1.56 -3.43 -2.69
CA ASN A 40 2.93 -3.85 -3.03
C ASN A 40 3.99 -3.45 -1.99
N GLY A 41 3.61 -2.81 -0.88
CA GLY A 41 4.52 -2.39 0.17
C GLY A 41 5.34 -1.14 -0.14
N SER A 42 5.04 -0.44 -1.24
CA SER A 42 5.81 0.73 -1.67
C SER A 42 5.62 1.91 -0.73
N ARG A 43 6.68 2.69 -0.54
CA ARG A 43 6.63 3.92 0.24
C ARG A 43 5.96 5.03 -0.56
N ARG A 44 4.73 5.40 -0.20
CA ARG A 44 4.05 6.58 -0.70
C ARG A 44 4.34 7.75 0.23
N SER A 45 5.44 8.45 -0.01
CA SER A 45 5.73 9.74 0.64
C SER A 45 4.80 10.81 0.07
N THR A 46 4.10 11.53 0.93
CA THR A 46 3.20 12.65 0.53
C THR A 46 3.98 13.85 -0.04
N LEU A 47 5.32 13.82 0.06
CA LEU A 47 6.23 14.68 -0.70
C LEU A 47 6.16 14.30 -2.19
N LYS A 48 5.09 14.75 -2.86
CA LYS A 48 5.10 14.84 -4.32
C LYS A 48 6.19 15.84 -4.70
N GLY A 49 7.37 15.32 -5.00
CA GLY A 49 8.30 16.01 -5.88
C GLY A 49 7.53 16.38 -7.16
N ASN A 50 7.39 17.69 -7.34
CA ASN A 50 6.95 18.43 -8.52
C ASN A 50 6.62 17.61 -9.78
N ASN A 51 5.35 17.70 -10.19
CA ASN A 51 4.88 17.87 -11.56
C ASN A 51 5.76 17.31 -12.70
N TYR A 52 5.66 16.01 -13.01
CA TYR A 52 6.24 15.43 -14.23
C TYR A 52 5.48 14.20 -14.75
N LEU A 53 4.14 14.20 -14.67
CA LEU A 53 3.34 13.12 -15.27
C LEU A 53 2.11 13.61 -16.04
N TYR A 54 2.27 14.73 -16.76
CA TYR A 54 1.38 15.18 -17.84
C TYR A 54 2.15 15.51 -19.13
N ILE A 55 3.32 14.89 -19.33
CA ILE A 55 4.02 14.92 -20.62
C ILE A 55 4.10 13.46 -21.11
N VAL A 56 2.95 12.93 -21.49
CA VAL A 56 2.86 11.83 -22.46
C VAL A 56 2.38 12.40 -23.78
#